data_AF-A0A914IK33-F1
#
_entry.id   AF-A0A914IK33-F1
#
_cell.length_a   1.000
_cell.length_b   1.000
_cell.length_c   1.000
_cell.angle_alpha   90.00
_cell.angle_beta   90.00
_cell.angle_gamma   90.00
#
_symmetry.space_group_name_H-M   'P 1'
#
loop_
_entity.id
_entity.type
_entity.pdbx_description
1 polymer ?
#
loop_
_entity_poly.entity_id
_entity_poly.type
_entity_poly.pdbx_seq_one_letter_code
_entity_poly.pdbx_strand_id
1 'polypeptide(L)' 'MSADIPTFKLVLVGDGGTGKTTFVKRHLTGEFEKKYVATLGVEVHPLTFHTTRGEIRFNVWDTAGQEKFGGLRDGYYIQ' A
#
# COMPACT_ATOMS: atom_id res chain seq x y z
N MET A 1 26.09 -1.86 -13.69
CA MET A 1 25.46 -1.10 -12.60
C MET A 1 23.98 -1.09 -12.90
N SER A 2 23.15 -1.76 -12.11
CA SER A 2 21.70 -1.62 -12.25
C SER A 2 21.36 -0.17 -11.90
N ALA A 3 20.69 0.55 -12.81
CA ALA A 3 20.18 1.87 -12.49
C ALA A 3 19.24 1.74 -11.29
N ASP A 4 19.42 2.60 -10.28
CA ASP A 4 18.50 2.63 -9.14
C ASP A 4 17.09 2.96 -9.63
N ILE A 5 16.15 2.08 -9.32
CA ILE A 5 14.74 2.28 -9.67
C ILE A 5 14.19 3.38 -8.75
N PRO A 6 13.66 4.49 -9.30
CA PRO A 6 13.09 5.54 -8.49
C PRO A 6 11.95 4.97 -7.64
N THR A 7 12.08 5.15 -6.33
CA THR A 7 11.16 4.58 -5.33
C THR A 7 10.46 5.71 -4.58
N PHE A 8 9.13 5.66 -4.55
CA PHE A 8 8.29 6.68 -3.91
C PHE A 8 7.47 6.08 -2.77
N LYS A 9 7.29 6.86 -1.70
CA LYS A 9 6.34 6.53 -0.64
C LYS A 9 4.93 6.81 -1.14
N LEU A 10 4.03 5.83 -1.03
CA LEU A 10 2.60 5.99 -1.34
C LEU A 10 1.80 5.60 -0.10
N VAL A 11 1.08 6.55 0.50
CA VAL A 11 0.21 6.25 1.65
C VAL A 11 -1.21 6.02 1.15
N LEU A 12 -1.75 4.83 1.42
CA LEU A 12 -3.08 4.43 0.99
C LEU A 12 -4.08 4.65 2.13
N VAL A 13 -5.00 5.60 1.93
CA VAL A 13 -5.96 6.07 2.95
C VAL A 13 -7.40 5.79 2.54
N GLY A 14 -8.31 5.83 3.52
CA GLY A 14 -9.76 5.65 3.35
C GLY A 14 -10.36 4.74 4.42
N ASP A 15 -11.69 4.74 4.52
CA ASP A 15 -12.42 4.04 5.57
C ASP A 15 -12.20 2.52 5.60
N GLY A 16 -12.55 1.89 6.72
CA GLY A 16 -12.54 0.42 6.83
C GLY A 16 -13.46 -0.22 5.79
N GLY A 17 -12.97 -1.27 5.11
CA GLY A 17 -13.78 -2.02 4.14
C GLY A 17 -13.87 -1.43 2.73
N THR A 18 -13.23 -0.29 2.44
CA THR A 18 -13.22 0.32 1.09
C THR A 18 -12.38 -0.43 0.05
N GLY A 19 -11.63 -1.45 0.46
CA GLY A 19 -10.87 -2.31 -0.46
C GLY A 19 -9.38 -2.01 -0.60
N LYS A 20 -8.79 -1.14 0.25
CA LYS A 20 -7.36 -0.79 0.24
C LYS A 20 -6.42 -2.01 0.21
N THR A 21 -6.55 -2.90 1.19
CA THR A 21 -5.75 -4.13 1.28
C THR A 21 -6.01 -5.07 0.12
N THR A 22 -7.26 -5.19 -0.32
CA THR A 22 -7.61 -6.02 -1.49
C THR A 22 -6.96 -5.48 -2.77
N PHE A 23 -6.91 -4.15 -2.94
CA PHE A 23 -6.24 -3.49 -4.06
C PHE A 23 -4.74 -3.78 -4.07
N VAL A 24 -4.06 -3.66 -2.92
CA VAL A 24 -2.62 -3.96 -2.80
C VAL A 24 -2.34 -5.44 -3.08
N LYS A 25 -3.09 -6.35 -2.44
CA LYS A 25 -2.94 -7.80 -2.64
C LYS A 25 -3.18 -8.20 -4.09
N ARG A 26 -4.17 -7.62 -4.76
CA ARG A 26 -4.44 -7.90 -6.18
C ARG A 26 -3.26 -7.55 -7.08
N HIS A 27 -2.54 -6.47 -6.77
CA HIS A 27 -1.32 -6.10 -7.51
C HIS A 27 -0.14 -7.03 -7.20
N LEU A 28 -0.05 -7.56 -5.97
CA LEU A 28 1.02 -8.48 -5.57
C LEU A 28 0.82 -9.90 -6.11
N THR A 29 -0.40 -10.43 -6.02
CA THR A 29 -0.67 -11.86 -6.25
C THR A 29 -1.51 -12.13 -7.49
N GLY A 30 -2.18 -11.11 -8.05
CA GLY A 30 -3.15 -11.31 -9.11
C GLY A 30 -4.43 -12.02 -8.65
N GLU A 31 -4.66 -12.16 -7.35
CA GLU A 31 -5.87 -12.76 -6.76
C GLU A 31 -6.75 -11.72 -6.06
N PHE A 32 -8.06 -11.98 -5.99
CA PHE A 32 -9.00 -11.14 -5.26
C PHE A 32 -9.39 -11.79 -3.94
N GLU A 33 -9.03 -11.15 -2.83
CA GLU A 33 -9.44 -11.57 -1.49
C GLU A 33 -10.90 -11.17 -1.22
N LYS A 34 -11.76 -12.16 -1.03
CA LYS A 34 -13.19 -11.97 -0.74
C LYS A 34 -13.46 -11.76 0.76
N LYS A 35 -12.57 -12.25 1.61
CA LYS A 35 -12.72 -12.13 3.06
C LYS A 35 -12.21 -10.77 3.53
N TYR A 36 -13.08 -10.01 4.19
CA TYR A 36 -12.64 -8.81 4.88
C TYR A 36 -11.87 -9.18 6.16
N VAL A 37 -10.60 -8.81 6.20
CA VAL A 37 -9.77 -8.80 7.40
C VAL A 37 -9.30 -7.37 7.59
N ALA A 38 -9.62 -6.77 8.74
CA ALA A 38 -9.23 -5.40 9.02
C ALA A 38 -7.71 -5.30 9.18
N THR A 39 -7.09 -4.36 8.48
CA THR A 39 -5.68 -4.00 8.68
C THR A 39 -5.48 -3.45 10.08
N LEU A 40 -4.40 -3.87 10.73
CA LEU A 40 -3.99 -3.37 12.05
C LEU A 40 -2.79 -2.43 11.86
N GLY A 41 -2.96 -1.15 12.19
CA GLY A 41 -1.92 -0.15 12.01
C GLY A 41 -1.61 0.12 10.53
N VAL A 42 -0.44 -0.33 10.08
CA VAL A 42 0.02 -0.16 8.69
C VAL A 42 0.82 -1.38 8.23
N GLU A 43 0.63 -1.77 6.98
CA GLU A 43 1.49 -2.74 6.29
C GLU A 43 2.17 -2.05 5.09
N VAL A 44 3.47 -2.32 4.88
CA VAL A 44 4.23 -1.71 3.80
C VAL A 44 4.54 -2.75 2.72
N HIS A 45 4.12 -2.47 1.49
CA HIS A 45 4.19 -3.36 0.35
C HIS A 45 4.91 -2.69 -0.83
N PRO A 46 6.04 -3.24 -1.34
CA PRO A 46 6.67 -2.72 -2.54
C PRO A 46 5.91 -3.16 -3.78
N LEU A 47 5.41 -2.21 -4.58
CA LEU A 47 4.80 -2.45 -5.88
C LEU A 47 5.66 -1.83 -6.98
N THR A 48 6.11 -2.65 -7.94
CA THR A 48 6.90 -2.18 -9.09
C THR A 48 6.03 -2.17 -10.34
N PHE A 49 6.00 -1.03 -11.02
CA PHE A 49 5.25 -0.82 -12.26
C PHE A 49 6.21 -0.57 -13.41
N HIS A 50 5.96 -1.23 -14.54
CA HIS A 50 6.73 -1.06 -15.76
C HIS A 50 5.99 -0.08 -16.68
N THR A 51 6.66 1.01 -17.03
CA THR A 51 6.12 2.02 -17.94
C THR A 51 6.93 2.05 -19.23
N THR A 52 6.47 2.76 -20.24
CA THR A 52 7.24 3.01 -21.47
C THR A 52 8.52 3.83 -21.25
N ARG A 53 8.70 4.41 -20.05
CA ARG A 53 9.86 5.22 -19.66
C ARG A 53 10.76 4.55 -18.64
N GLY A 54 10.49 3.29 -18.30
CA GLY A 54 11.22 2.51 -17.30
C GLY A 54 10.37 2.11 -16.10
N GLU A 55 11.04 1.52 -15.12
CA GLU A 55 10.43 1.03 -13.89
C GLU A 55 10.26 2.14 -12.85
N ILE A 56 9.15 2.07 -12.11
CA ILE A 56 8.91 2.88 -10.91
C ILE A 56 8.49 1.94 -9.79
N ARG A 57 9.00 2.17 -8.58
CA ARG A 57 8.57 1.44 -7.39
C ARG A 57 7.80 2.36 -6.45
N PHE A 58 6.68 1.86 -5.93
CA PHE A 58 5.99 2.45 -4.80
C PHE A 58 6.18 1.57 -3.57
N ASN A 59 6.68 2.15 -2.48
CA ASN A 59 6.51 1.56 -1.16
C ASN A 59 5.14 1.99 -0.66
N VAL A 60 4.15 1.11 -0.84
CA VAL A 60 2.75 1.37 -0.49
C VAL A 60 2.53 1.09 0.99
N TRP A 61 2.12 2.11 1.73
CA TRP A 61 1.73 2.03 3.13
C TRP A 61 0.22 1.82 3.18
N ASP A 62 -0.23 0.57 3.25
CA ASP A 62 -1.64 0.18 3.43
C ASP A 62 -2.06 0.44 4.87
N THR A 63 -2.88 1.47 5.08
CA THR A 63 -3.24 1.94 6.43
C THR A 63 -4.58 1.36 6.91
N ALA A 64 -4.70 1.20 8.22
CA ALA A 64 -5.96 0.83 8.86
C ALA A 64 -7.01 1.93 8.72
N GLY A 65 -8.06 1.63 7.97
CA GLY A 65 -9.21 2.51 7.78
C GLY A 65 -10.18 2.56 8.95
N GLN A 66 -10.12 1.61 9.89
CA GLN A 66 -10.93 1.64 11.11
C GLN A 66 -10.20 2.41 12.21
N GLU A 67 -10.87 3.40 12.81
CA GLU A 67 -10.25 4.30 13.80
C GLU A 67 -9.66 3.57 15.00
N LYS A 68 -10.35 2.55 15.50
CA LYS A 68 -9.89 1.67 16.57
C LYS A 68 -8.59 0.91 16.26
N PHE A 69 -8.21 0.80 15.00
CA PHE A 69 -6.99 0.11 14.54
C PHE A 69 -5.98 1.06 13.90
N GLY A 70 -6.26 2.37 13.89
CA GLY A 70 -5.50 3.40 13.19
C GLY A 70 -4.14 3.75 13.83
N GLY A 71 -4.01 3.60 15.15
CA GLY A 71 -2.74 3.86 15.86
C GLY A 71 -2.11 5.22 15.50
N LEU A 72 -0.81 5.20 15.17
CA LEU A 72 0.07 6.34 14.87
C LEU A 72 -0.22 7.01 13.50
N ARG A 73 -1.49 7.32 13.19
CA ARG A 73 -1.94 7.83 11.89
C ARG A 73 -1.08 8.98 11.36
N ASP A 74 -0.77 9.96 12.20
CA ASP A 74 0.00 11.14 11.80
C ASP A 74 1.45 10.81 11.45
N GLY A 75 2.04 9.81 12.10
CA GLY A 75 3.41 9.35 11.84
C GLY A 75 3.57 8.70 10.47
N TYR A 76 2.50 8.17 9.88
CA TYR A 76 2.56 7.50 8.58
C TYR A 76 2.64 8.49 7.41
N TYR A 77 2.23 9.75 7.60
CA TYR A 77 2.25 10.77 6.54
C TYR A 77 3.59 11.50 6.41
N ILE A 78 4.46 11.38 7.41
CA ILE A 78 5.75 12.08 7.45
C ILE A 78 6.73 11.48 6.43
N GLN A 79 7.54 12.30 5.80
CA GLN A 79 8.50 11.91 4.75
C GLN A 79 9.81 11.39 5.32
#